data_AF-A0A2D7CA96-F1
#
_entry.id   AF-A0A2D7CA96-F1
#
_cell.length_a   1.000
_cell.length_b   1.000
_cell.length_c   1.000
_cell.angle_alpha   90.00
_cell.angle_beta   90.00
_cell.angle_gamma   90.00
#
_symmetry.space_group_name_H-M   'P 1'
#
loop_
_entity.id
_entity.type
_entity.pdbx_description
1 polymer ?
#
loop_
_entity_poly.entity_id
_entity_poly.type
_entity_poly.pdbx_seq_one_letter_code
_entity_poly.pdbx_strand_id
1 'polypeptide(L)'
;MVVKSATKKKLIDLGVPENFAHALANDRKWDEVKVLNAQDIAQVCETDSDQAAKILAQIEGASRKSSDGDSDGGGPTTKITLRKSRSRRVKADVDLQGYDEGRKMQALRSEFADEPVYIALQKAADKAGLQLTVRILNDLTDAALKRGKKKLTAAQASKVIARAETELAKSRIDPFEAAGIVTAQSLGEPGTQMTMRTFHYAGVATVNVTQGLPRIIEIVDARKVPNTPTMKIYLQEGIKATAEDAQKLAASLEVTTTVNIATIETDVAQRRLVLHLNKANMSQKKMTGAEIREKLTRATRLHVIANKEKNPTVLTLIPNVHTVEDLDTLAENPPSYTMLLQLEEKIRDLRLKGIPGIERANVQFNDKTGEHYLATIGSNLSRVNEIEAIDRNRTYTNNIIEIYDQLGIEAARQAIVDELKGTLDGARLEVDDRHLLVVADVMTSEGEVRAIGRHGVSGTKHSILARAAFEVTVNHLLKAGIIGERDHLTGVAENIIVGQPIALGTGSVELFYVPDA
;
A
#
# COMPACT_ATOMS: atom_id res chain seq x y z
N MET A 1 5.66 45.98 -2.73
CA MET A 1 4.55 46.17 -1.76
C MET A 1 4.50 45.14 -0.62
N VAL A 2 5.14 43.96 -0.72
CA VAL A 2 5.02 42.87 0.27
C VAL A 2 5.88 43.07 1.54
N VAL A 3 6.98 43.82 1.46
CA VAL A 3 7.92 44.00 2.60
C VAL A 3 7.32 44.85 3.73
N LYS A 4 6.43 45.79 3.40
CA LYS A 4 5.79 46.70 4.38
C LYS A 4 4.94 45.97 5.42
N SER A 5 4.30 44.85 5.05
CA SER A 5 3.42 44.12 5.99
C SER A 5 4.20 43.30 7.01
N ALA A 6 5.36 42.75 6.65
CA ALA A 6 6.15 41.88 7.53
C ALA A 6 6.81 42.67 8.68
N THR A 7 7.45 43.81 8.38
CA THR A 7 8.08 44.66 9.39
C THR A 7 7.03 45.30 10.31
N LYS A 8 5.93 45.80 9.73
CA LYS A 8 4.79 46.36 10.48
C LYS A 8 4.20 45.35 11.45
N LYS A 9 3.90 44.14 10.97
CA LYS A 9 3.33 43.06 11.81
C LYS A 9 4.26 42.69 12.97
N LYS A 10 5.57 42.60 12.71
CA LYS A 10 6.56 42.26 13.74
C LYS A 10 6.70 43.33 14.81
N LEU A 11 6.58 44.62 14.47
CA LEU A 11 6.57 45.72 15.44
C LEU A 11 5.29 45.71 16.30
N ILE A 12 4.14 45.41 15.71
CA ILE A 12 2.85 45.27 16.43
C ILE A 12 2.90 44.08 17.40
N ASP A 13 3.44 42.93 16.96
CA ASP A 13 3.60 41.74 17.80
C ASP A 13 4.54 42.00 18.99
N LEU A 14 5.45 42.99 18.90
CA LEU A 14 6.33 43.43 19.99
C LEU A 14 5.70 44.47 20.93
N GLY A 15 4.45 44.86 20.68
CA GLY A 15 3.71 45.81 21.52
C GLY A 15 3.99 47.28 21.21
N VAL A 16 4.58 47.60 20.05
CA VAL A 16 4.72 48.99 19.57
C VAL A 16 3.35 49.47 19.06
N PRO A 17 2.86 50.66 19.49
CA PRO A 17 1.58 51.20 19.03
C PRO A 17 1.51 51.31 17.50
N GLU A 18 0.34 51.03 16.92
CA GLU A 18 0.18 50.86 15.47
C GLU A 18 0.61 52.09 14.65
N ASN A 19 0.40 53.30 15.19
CA ASN A 19 0.80 54.55 14.56
C ASN A 19 2.33 54.65 14.38
N PHE A 20 3.11 54.25 15.39
CA PHE A 20 4.57 54.26 15.33
C PHE A 20 5.13 53.10 14.52
N ALA A 21 4.48 51.93 14.58
CA ALA A 21 4.82 50.78 13.75
C ALA A 21 4.66 51.09 12.25
N HIS A 22 3.67 51.92 11.88
CA HIS A 22 3.48 52.36 10.49
C HIS A 22 4.56 53.33 10.02
N ALA A 23 4.98 54.26 10.88
CA ALA A 23 6.05 55.22 10.58
C ALA A 23 7.42 54.53 10.43
N LEU A 24 7.76 53.61 11.35
CA LEU A 24 9.04 52.89 11.35
C LEU A 24 9.14 51.85 10.22
N ALA A 25 8.02 51.29 9.76
CA ALA A 25 7.99 50.31 8.67
C ALA A 25 7.92 50.96 7.28
N ASN A 26 7.87 52.30 7.18
CA ASN A 26 7.76 52.96 5.89
C ASN A 26 9.11 52.90 5.14
N ASP A 27 9.16 52.04 4.12
CA ASP A 27 10.31 51.77 3.25
C ASP A 27 11.59 51.23 3.95
N ARG A 28 11.48 50.72 5.18
CA ARG A 28 12.58 50.08 5.92
C ARG A 28 12.37 48.58 6.14
N LYS A 29 13.43 47.79 6.00
CA LYS A 29 13.44 46.36 6.38
C LYS A 29 13.67 46.20 7.90
N TRP A 30 13.27 45.05 8.46
CA TRP A 30 13.48 44.74 9.89
C TRP A 30 14.95 44.91 10.32
N ASP A 31 15.89 44.52 9.45
CA ASP A 31 17.31 44.62 9.73
C ASP A 31 17.85 46.06 9.75
N GLU A 32 17.12 47.03 9.18
CA GLU A 32 17.45 48.44 9.23
C GLU A 32 16.82 49.09 10.47
N VAL A 33 15.60 48.67 10.83
CA VAL A 33 14.88 49.19 12.03
C VAL A 33 15.59 48.80 13.33
N LYS A 34 16.25 47.63 13.39
CA LYS A 34 16.95 47.16 14.60
C LYS A 34 18.23 47.95 14.95
N VAL A 35 18.78 48.71 14.01
CA VAL A 35 20.07 49.42 14.17
C VAL A 35 19.85 50.92 14.44
N LEU A 36 18.61 51.39 14.47
CA LEU A 36 18.28 52.80 14.69
C LEU A 36 18.57 53.21 16.13
N ASN A 37 19.18 54.39 16.29
CA ASN A 37 19.39 54.99 17.60
C ASN A 37 18.11 55.69 18.07
N ALA A 38 18.02 55.97 19.39
CA ALA A 38 16.84 56.61 19.98
C ALA A 38 16.51 57.98 19.35
N GLN A 39 17.54 58.72 18.92
CA GLN A 39 17.37 60.01 18.23
C GLN A 39 16.74 59.85 16.84
N ASP A 40 17.12 58.82 16.09
CA ASP A 40 16.56 58.53 14.76
C ASP A 40 15.10 58.07 14.86
N ILE A 41 14.78 57.30 15.91
CA ILE A 41 13.40 56.86 16.19
C ILE A 41 12.53 58.07 16.57
N ALA A 42 13.02 58.98 17.41
CA ALA A 42 12.31 60.21 17.77
C ALA A 42 12.04 61.09 16.54
N GLN A 43 13.02 61.20 15.62
CA GLN A 43 12.87 61.99 14.40
C GLN A 43 11.89 61.36 13.40
N VAL A 44 11.86 60.03 13.28
CA VAL A 44 10.96 59.32 12.34
C VAL A 44 9.53 59.22 12.87
N CYS A 45 9.37 59.12 14.18
CA CYS A 45 8.06 59.01 14.82
C CYS A 45 7.47 60.35 15.27
N GLU A 46 8.22 61.45 15.18
CA GLU A 46 7.84 62.78 15.70
C GLU A 46 7.39 62.72 17.17
N THR A 47 8.18 62.06 18.03
CA THR A 47 7.86 61.82 19.45
C THR A 47 8.92 62.32 20.42
N ASP A 48 8.52 62.43 21.69
CA ASP A 48 9.43 62.75 22.79
C ASP A 48 10.52 61.69 22.98
N SER A 49 11.70 62.13 23.42
CA SER A 49 12.88 61.27 23.65
C SER A 49 12.58 60.09 24.58
N ASP A 50 11.65 60.25 25.53
CA ASP A 50 11.27 59.20 26.48
C ASP A 50 10.42 58.09 25.84
N GLN A 51 9.58 58.43 24.86
CA GLN A 51 8.78 57.45 24.11
C GLN A 51 9.65 56.71 23.10
N ALA A 52 10.57 57.41 22.44
CA ALA A 52 11.57 56.79 21.57
C ALA A 52 12.47 55.81 22.33
N ALA A 53 12.88 56.15 23.56
CA ALA A 53 13.66 55.25 24.42
C ALA A 53 12.88 53.98 24.81
N LYS A 54 11.58 54.08 25.08
CA LYS A 54 10.72 52.92 25.36
C LYS A 54 10.58 51.99 24.15
N ILE A 55 10.40 52.56 22.95
CA ILE A 55 10.33 51.79 21.71
C ILE A 55 11.66 51.09 21.43
N LEU A 56 12.79 51.78 21.63
CA LEU A 56 14.13 51.20 21.50
C LEU A 56 14.35 50.06 22.50
N ALA A 57 13.93 50.20 23.76
CA ALA A 57 14.02 49.13 24.76
C ALA A 57 13.17 47.90 24.38
N GLN A 58 12.01 48.09 23.75
CA GLN A 58 11.18 46.99 23.24
C GLN A 58 11.84 46.28 22.05
N ILE A 59 12.50 47.03 21.15
CA ILE A 59 13.23 46.49 20.00
C ILE A 59 14.49 45.75 20.45
N GLU A 60 15.27 46.31 21.38
CA GLU A 60 16.45 45.66 21.96
C GLU A 60 16.08 44.41 22.76
N GLY A 61 14.96 44.43 23.50
CA GLY A 61 14.45 43.26 24.23
C GLY A 61 14.17 42.07 23.33
N ALA A 62 13.76 42.31 22.08
CA ALA A 62 13.60 41.28 21.06
C ALA A 62 14.96 40.75 20.54
N SER A 63 16.00 41.59 20.48
CA SER A 63 17.36 41.20 20.06
C SER A 63 18.14 40.47 21.16
N ARG A 64 17.92 40.82 22.44
CA ARG A 64 18.54 40.13 23.59
C ARG A 64 18.01 38.72 23.81
N LYS A 65 16.76 38.42 23.42
CA LYS A 65 16.25 37.04 23.40
C LYS A 65 17.00 36.10 22.43
N SER A 66 17.84 36.64 21.54
CA SER A 66 18.77 35.87 20.70
C SER A 66 20.23 35.94 21.15
N SER A 67 20.54 36.61 22.27
CA SER A 67 21.90 36.84 22.76
C SER A 67 21.88 36.86 24.30
N ASP A 68 21.71 35.69 24.91
CA ASP A 68 21.94 35.53 26.35
C ASP A 68 23.14 34.61 26.58
N GLY A 69 24.23 35.24 27.06
CA GLY A 69 25.28 34.67 27.90
C GLY A 69 26.26 33.66 27.30
N ASP A 70 27.34 34.13 26.67
CA ASP A 70 28.60 33.38 26.64
C ASP A 70 29.70 34.25 27.26
N SER A 71 29.98 33.98 28.53
CA SER A 71 31.17 34.42 29.24
C SER A 71 31.69 33.25 30.06
N ASP A 72 32.40 32.32 29.41
CA ASP A 72 33.68 31.83 29.91
C ASP A 72 34.38 30.97 28.85
N GLY A 73 35.71 31.04 28.82
CA GLY A 73 36.55 30.41 27.80
C GLY A 73 36.34 28.89 27.69
N GLY A 74 36.04 28.44 26.48
CA GLY A 74 36.06 27.04 26.07
C GLY A 74 35.55 26.89 24.64
N GLY A 75 36.40 26.43 23.72
CA GLY A 75 36.06 26.30 22.30
C GLY A 75 34.78 25.47 22.06
N PRO A 76 34.09 25.69 20.92
CA PRO A 76 32.75 25.17 20.71
C PRO A 76 32.78 23.65 20.55
N THR A 77 32.42 22.92 21.61
CA THR A 77 32.01 21.52 21.49
C THR A 77 30.56 21.47 21.02
N THR A 78 30.35 21.01 19.80
CA THR A 78 29.03 20.83 19.19
C THR A 78 28.25 19.74 19.94
N LYS A 79 27.41 20.12 20.90
CA LYS A 79 26.44 19.20 21.51
C LYS A 79 25.28 18.99 20.54
N ILE A 80 25.37 17.93 19.74
CA ILE A 80 24.27 17.40 18.95
C ILE A 80 23.26 16.78 19.93
N THR A 81 22.28 17.56 20.37
CA THR A 81 21.09 16.99 21.01
C THR A 81 20.13 16.53 19.91
N LEU A 82 20.11 15.22 19.65
CA LEU A 82 19.03 14.59 18.91
C LEU A 82 17.70 15.01 19.56
N ARG A 83 16.85 15.73 18.82
CA ARG A 83 15.43 15.82 19.15
C ARG A 83 14.94 14.38 19.24
N LYS A 84 14.74 13.87 20.46
CA LYS A 84 13.95 12.65 20.65
C LYS A 84 12.64 12.91 19.93
N SER A 85 12.42 12.19 18.84
CA SER A 85 11.10 12.07 18.25
C SER A 85 10.16 11.78 19.41
N ARG A 86 9.01 12.45 19.46
CA ARG A 86 7.93 12.06 20.37
C ARG A 86 7.85 10.55 20.26
N SER A 87 8.09 9.84 21.37
CA SER A 87 7.85 8.40 21.44
C SER A 87 6.45 8.22 20.88
N ARG A 88 6.37 7.69 19.65
CA ARG A 88 5.18 6.97 19.24
C ARG A 88 4.94 6.02 20.39
N ARG A 89 3.72 6.04 20.97
CA ARG A 89 3.26 4.93 21.81
C ARG A 89 3.84 3.69 21.16
N VAL A 90 4.71 2.99 21.89
CA VAL A 90 5.21 1.68 21.47
C VAL A 90 3.93 0.93 21.15
N LYS A 91 3.65 0.76 19.86
CA LYS A 91 2.63 -0.21 19.47
C LYS A 91 3.10 -1.46 20.17
N ALA A 92 2.18 -2.18 20.82
CA ALA A 92 2.49 -3.54 21.20
C ALA A 92 2.84 -4.23 19.88
N ASP A 93 4.13 -4.22 19.51
CA ASP A 93 4.68 -4.99 18.42
C ASP A 93 4.55 -6.40 18.96
N VAL A 94 3.39 -6.99 18.68
CA VAL A 94 3.10 -8.38 18.98
C VAL A 94 4.30 -9.17 18.50
N ASP A 95 4.86 -9.99 19.39
CA ASP A 95 6.08 -10.72 19.14
C ASP A 95 6.05 -11.38 17.75
N LEU A 96 7.12 -11.19 16.98
CA LEU A 96 7.32 -11.88 15.72
C LEU A 96 7.24 -13.38 16.01
N GLN A 97 6.33 -14.08 15.32
CA GLN A 97 6.26 -15.53 15.43
C GLN A 97 7.62 -16.11 15.04
N GLY A 98 8.19 -16.93 15.93
CA GLY A 98 9.45 -17.62 15.65
C GLY A 98 9.31 -18.49 14.39
N TYR A 99 10.28 -18.39 13.49
CA TYR A 99 10.33 -19.23 12.31
C TYR A 99 10.72 -20.66 12.72
N ASP A 100 9.77 -21.58 12.60
CA ASP A 100 10.00 -23.01 12.89
C ASP A 100 10.61 -23.71 11.66
N GLU A 101 11.95 -23.80 11.67
CA GLU A 101 12.71 -24.53 10.66
C GLU A 101 12.31 -26.00 10.58
N GLY A 102 11.99 -26.62 11.71
CA GLY A 102 11.63 -28.04 11.80
C GLY A 102 10.34 -28.35 11.06
N ARG A 103 9.30 -27.52 11.27
CA ARG A 103 8.03 -27.64 10.55
C ARG A 103 8.19 -27.43 9.04
N LYS A 104 9.04 -26.48 8.62
CA LYS A 104 9.30 -26.26 7.19
C LYS A 104 10.06 -27.41 6.55
N MET A 105 11.07 -27.95 7.24
CA MET A 105 11.81 -29.12 6.75
C MET A 105 10.93 -30.37 6.70
N GLN A 106 9.95 -30.52 7.60
CA GLN A 106 8.94 -31.57 7.50
C GLN A 106 8.00 -31.35 6.31
N ALA A 107 7.59 -30.12 6.01
CA ALA A 107 6.79 -29.82 4.81
C ALA A 107 7.53 -30.12 3.50
N LEU A 108 8.87 -30.11 3.51
CA LEU A 108 9.70 -30.49 2.37
C LEU A 108 9.95 -32.01 2.26
N ARG A 109 9.67 -32.79 3.33
CA ARG A 109 9.75 -34.25 3.27
C ARG A 109 8.60 -34.78 2.43
N SER A 110 8.90 -35.67 1.50
CA SER A 110 7.89 -36.33 0.69
C SER A 110 7.07 -37.31 1.53
N GLU A 111 5.76 -37.37 1.27
CA GLU A 111 4.84 -38.32 1.90
C GLU A 111 5.23 -39.79 1.63
N PHE A 112 6.00 -40.04 0.57
CA PHE A 112 6.49 -41.35 0.16
C PHE A 112 7.97 -41.60 0.48
N ALA A 113 8.63 -40.75 1.28
CA ALA A 113 10.06 -40.87 1.57
C ALA A 113 10.46 -42.25 2.14
N ASP A 114 9.55 -42.89 2.88
CA ASP A 114 9.77 -44.17 3.54
C ASP A 114 9.40 -45.39 2.67
N GLU A 115 8.82 -45.17 1.48
CA GLU A 115 8.44 -46.26 0.58
C GLU A 115 9.69 -46.94 -0.01
N PRO A 116 9.73 -48.30 -0.07
CA PRO A 116 10.86 -49.04 -0.64
C PRO A 116 11.10 -48.70 -2.11
N VAL A 117 10.08 -48.22 -2.82
CA VAL A 117 10.16 -47.76 -4.20
C VAL A 117 10.89 -46.42 -4.30
N TYR A 118 10.64 -45.49 -3.38
CA TYR A 118 11.30 -44.18 -3.33
C TYR A 118 12.79 -44.34 -3.03
N ILE A 119 13.14 -45.14 -2.03
CA ILE A 119 14.53 -45.43 -1.65
C ILE A 119 15.30 -46.10 -2.80
N ALA A 120 14.66 -47.01 -3.54
CA ALA A 120 15.27 -47.66 -4.69
C ALA A 120 15.52 -46.68 -5.86
N LEU A 121 14.60 -45.74 -6.09
CA LEU A 121 14.77 -44.70 -7.11
C LEU A 121 15.81 -43.66 -6.68
N GLN A 122 15.83 -43.25 -5.41
CA GLN A 122 16.82 -42.31 -4.90
C GLN A 122 18.24 -42.89 -5.02
N LYS A 123 18.46 -44.13 -4.57
CA LYS A 123 19.77 -44.81 -4.72
C LYS A 123 20.21 -44.96 -6.16
N ALA A 124 19.27 -45.20 -7.07
CA ALA A 124 19.57 -45.32 -8.49
C ALA A 124 19.83 -43.95 -9.15
N ALA A 125 19.22 -42.86 -8.65
CA ALA A 125 19.48 -41.49 -9.06
C ALA A 125 20.86 -41.03 -8.58
N ASP A 126 21.19 -41.29 -7.32
CA ASP A 126 22.50 -41.01 -6.73
C ASP A 126 23.62 -41.74 -7.48
N LYS A 127 23.39 -43.01 -7.85
CA LYS A 127 24.35 -43.79 -8.64
C LYS A 127 24.55 -43.22 -10.06
N ALA A 128 23.51 -42.61 -10.63
CA ALA A 128 23.58 -41.96 -11.93
C ALA A 128 24.09 -40.50 -11.86
N GLY A 129 24.30 -39.95 -10.65
CA GLY A 129 24.73 -38.56 -10.46
C GLY A 129 23.67 -37.52 -10.86
N LEU A 130 22.41 -37.93 -11.00
CA LEU A 130 21.31 -37.08 -11.46
C LEU A 130 20.67 -36.34 -10.28
N GLN A 131 20.71 -35.01 -10.29
CA GLN A 131 19.95 -34.19 -9.36
C GLN A 131 18.48 -34.09 -9.82
N LEU A 132 17.70 -35.13 -9.54
CA LEU A 132 16.25 -35.11 -9.73
C LEU A 132 15.57 -34.37 -8.57
N THR A 133 14.60 -33.51 -8.89
CA THR A 133 13.79 -32.83 -7.88
C THR A 133 12.98 -33.85 -7.07
N VAL A 134 12.84 -33.63 -5.76
CA VAL A 134 12.03 -34.47 -4.84
C VAL A 134 10.61 -34.72 -5.39
N ARG A 135 10.00 -33.72 -6.03
CA ARG A 135 8.68 -33.84 -6.66
C ARG A 135 8.65 -34.84 -7.82
N ILE A 136 9.68 -34.86 -8.65
CA ILE A 136 9.78 -35.81 -9.78
C ILE A 136 9.91 -37.24 -9.23
N LEU A 137 10.70 -37.44 -8.18
CA LEU A 137 10.80 -38.74 -7.51
C LEU A 137 9.45 -39.17 -6.92
N ASN A 138 8.70 -38.25 -6.31
CA ASN A 138 7.37 -38.53 -5.79
C ASN A 138 6.38 -38.93 -6.89
N ASP A 139 6.34 -38.18 -7.99
CA ASP A 139 5.45 -38.45 -9.11
C ASP A 139 5.78 -39.81 -9.76
N LEU A 140 7.07 -40.16 -9.85
CA LEU A 140 7.50 -41.49 -10.30
C LEU A 140 7.09 -42.60 -9.33
N THR A 141 7.17 -42.36 -8.02
CA THR A 141 6.73 -43.33 -7.02
C THR A 141 5.21 -43.52 -7.03
N ASP A 142 4.43 -42.45 -7.12
CA ASP A 142 2.96 -42.53 -7.22
C ASP A 142 2.55 -43.24 -8.52
N ALA A 143 3.19 -42.93 -9.64
CA ALA A 143 2.96 -43.65 -10.90
C ALA A 143 3.32 -45.14 -10.82
N ALA A 144 4.35 -45.51 -10.06
CA ALA A 144 4.72 -46.92 -9.83
C ALA A 144 3.72 -47.64 -8.91
N LEU A 145 3.23 -46.95 -7.86
CA LEU A 145 2.23 -47.45 -6.93
C LEU A 145 0.86 -47.63 -7.61
N LYS A 146 0.41 -46.66 -8.41
CA LYS A 146 -0.80 -46.76 -9.25
C LYS A 146 -0.77 -47.94 -10.22
N ARG A 147 0.42 -48.32 -10.68
CA ARG A 147 0.66 -49.50 -11.53
C ARG A 147 0.81 -50.82 -10.73
N GLY A 148 0.63 -50.78 -9.41
CA GLY A 148 0.63 -51.96 -8.54
C GLY A 148 2.01 -52.51 -8.17
N LYS A 149 3.10 -51.80 -8.47
CA LYS A 149 4.47 -52.26 -8.16
C LYS A 149 4.90 -51.80 -6.77
N LYS A 150 4.72 -52.66 -5.76
CA LYS A 150 5.13 -52.41 -4.36
C LYS A 150 6.66 -52.47 -4.13
N LYS A 151 7.43 -53.07 -5.05
CA LYS A 151 8.91 -53.12 -5.00
C LYS A 151 9.46 -53.05 -6.43
N LEU A 152 10.45 -52.18 -6.65
CA LEU A 152 11.26 -52.17 -7.88
C LEU A 152 12.60 -52.87 -7.64
N THR A 153 13.02 -53.68 -8.60
CA THR A 153 14.40 -54.21 -8.61
C THR A 153 15.38 -53.11 -9.04
N ALA A 154 16.64 -53.19 -8.62
CA ALA A 154 17.66 -52.18 -8.94
C ALA A 154 17.81 -51.94 -10.45
N ALA A 155 17.72 -53.00 -11.27
CA ALA A 155 17.80 -52.91 -12.73
C ALA A 155 16.56 -52.27 -13.38
N GLN A 156 15.38 -52.39 -12.74
CA GLN A 156 14.18 -51.71 -13.21
C GLN A 156 14.21 -50.23 -12.79
N ALA A 157 14.64 -49.93 -11.57
CA ALA A 157 14.81 -48.55 -11.10
C ALA A 157 15.81 -47.78 -11.98
N SER A 158 16.95 -48.38 -12.33
CA SER A 158 17.92 -47.74 -13.22
C SER A 158 17.36 -47.46 -14.62
N LYS A 159 16.53 -48.35 -15.17
CA LYS A 159 15.85 -48.13 -16.47
C LYS A 159 14.82 -47.00 -16.41
N VAL A 160 14.04 -46.92 -15.32
CA VAL A 160 13.08 -45.83 -15.13
C VAL A 160 13.79 -44.49 -15.08
N ILE A 161 14.91 -44.42 -14.35
CA ILE A 161 15.69 -43.19 -14.22
C ILE A 161 16.37 -42.82 -15.53
N ALA A 162 16.98 -43.77 -16.24
CA ALA A 162 17.56 -43.50 -17.56
C ALA A 162 16.51 -42.98 -18.57
N ARG A 163 15.28 -43.52 -18.50
CA ARG A 163 14.17 -43.01 -19.32
C ARG A 163 13.74 -41.62 -18.86
N ALA A 164 13.62 -41.38 -17.56
CA ALA A 164 13.27 -40.09 -17.00
C ALA A 164 14.30 -39.01 -17.39
N GLU A 165 15.60 -39.34 -17.37
CA GLU A 165 16.67 -38.46 -17.83
C GLU A 165 16.52 -38.11 -19.31
N THR A 166 16.27 -39.11 -20.16
CA THR A 166 16.07 -38.89 -21.61
C THR A 166 14.89 -37.96 -21.87
N GLU A 167 13.77 -38.16 -21.16
CA GLU A 167 12.59 -37.31 -21.31
C GLU A 167 12.80 -35.90 -20.71
N LEU A 168 13.56 -35.79 -19.61
CA LEU A 168 13.94 -34.50 -19.03
C LEU A 168 14.84 -33.72 -20.00
N ALA A 169 15.80 -34.38 -20.65
CA ALA A 169 16.65 -33.74 -21.66
C ALA A 169 15.83 -33.23 -22.87
N LYS A 170 14.84 -34.00 -23.32
CA LYS A 170 13.95 -33.63 -24.44
C LYS A 170 12.94 -32.53 -24.11
N SER A 171 12.59 -32.36 -22.83
CA SER A 171 11.60 -31.38 -22.37
C SER A 171 12.20 -30.04 -21.96
N ARG A 172 13.53 -29.89 -22.08
CA ARG A 172 14.20 -28.59 -21.89
C ARG A 172 13.82 -27.66 -23.04
N ILE A 173 13.69 -26.37 -22.72
CA ILE A 173 13.54 -25.33 -23.73
C ILE A 173 14.83 -25.22 -24.55
N ASP A 174 14.70 -25.04 -25.85
CA ASP A 174 15.85 -24.82 -26.72
C ASP A 174 16.51 -23.47 -26.39
N PRO A 175 17.86 -23.40 -26.36
CA PRO A 175 18.55 -22.13 -26.14
C PRO A 175 18.16 -21.09 -27.20
N PHE A 176 18.11 -19.82 -26.80
CA PHE A 176 17.74 -18.67 -27.65
C PHE A 176 16.30 -18.63 -28.15
N GLU A 177 15.42 -19.51 -27.63
CA GLU A 177 13.98 -19.44 -27.87
C GLU A 177 13.41 -18.10 -27.35
N ALA A 178 12.44 -17.53 -28.09
CA ALA A 178 11.85 -16.24 -27.78
C ALA A 178 10.77 -16.32 -26.68
N ALA A 179 11.14 -16.89 -25.52
CA ALA A 179 10.22 -17.20 -24.42
C ALA A 179 9.40 -15.99 -23.95
N GLY A 180 9.97 -14.78 -23.97
CA GLY A 180 9.25 -13.55 -23.63
C GLY A 180 8.14 -13.20 -24.61
N ILE A 181 8.36 -13.40 -25.91
CA ILE A 181 7.35 -13.13 -26.97
C ILE A 181 6.24 -14.17 -26.89
N VAL A 182 6.60 -15.46 -26.77
CA VAL A 182 5.65 -16.56 -26.63
C VAL A 182 4.78 -16.37 -25.38
N THR A 183 5.40 -15.97 -24.26
CA THR A 183 4.69 -15.66 -23.02
C THR A 183 3.70 -14.51 -23.21
N ALA A 184 4.12 -13.41 -23.85
CA ALA A 184 3.24 -12.27 -24.10
C ALA A 184 2.06 -12.63 -25.01
N GLN A 185 2.29 -13.45 -26.04
CA GLN A 185 1.24 -13.94 -26.93
C GLN A 185 0.28 -14.88 -26.19
N SER A 186 0.81 -15.85 -25.43
CA SER A 186 0.00 -16.83 -24.68
C SER A 186 -0.87 -16.16 -23.61
N LEU A 187 -0.39 -15.10 -22.96
CA LEU A 187 -1.19 -14.31 -22.02
C LEU A 187 -2.21 -13.41 -22.73
N GLY A 188 -1.88 -12.88 -23.91
CA GLY A 188 -2.70 -11.93 -24.66
C GLY A 188 -3.82 -12.55 -25.50
N GLU A 189 -3.58 -13.74 -26.08
CA GLU A 189 -4.54 -14.45 -26.93
C GLU A 189 -5.89 -14.70 -26.23
N PRO A 190 -5.91 -15.22 -24.97
CA PRO A 190 -7.16 -15.42 -24.23
C PRO A 190 -7.90 -14.11 -23.92
N GLY A 191 -7.19 -12.97 -23.87
CA GLY A 191 -7.78 -11.67 -23.57
C GLY A 191 -8.89 -11.28 -24.55
N THR A 192 -8.78 -11.67 -25.82
CA THR A 192 -9.84 -11.43 -26.82
C THR A 192 -11.09 -12.25 -26.55
N GLN A 193 -10.93 -13.46 -26.02
CA GLN A 193 -11.99 -14.42 -25.71
C GLN A 193 -12.68 -14.13 -24.36
N MET A 194 -12.03 -13.35 -23.49
CA MET A 194 -12.52 -13.01 -22.14
C MET A 194 -13.67 -11.99 -22.11
N THR A 195 -13.98 -11.35 -23.23
CA THR A 195 -14.90 -10.20 -23.29
C THR A 195 -16.38 -10.52 -22.98
N MET A 196 -16.79 -11.78 -22.98
CA MET A 196 -18.21 -12.18 -22.84
C MET A 196 -18.51 -13.15 -21.68
N ARG A 197 -17.56 -13.45 -20.78
CA ARG A 197 -17.77 -14.37 -19.65
C ARG A 197 -17.70 -13.66 -18.31
N THR A 198 -18.59 -12.70 -18.06
CA THR A 198 -18.83 -12.23 -16.69
C THR A 198 -19.60 -13.31 -15.94
N PHE A 199 -18.89 -14.20 -15.26
CA PHE A 199 -19.52 -15.14 -14.33
C PHE A 199 -20.20 -14.34 -13.22
N HIS A 200 -21.52 -14.26 -13.30
CA HIS A 200 -22.33 -13.95 -12.15
C HIS A 200 -22.33 -15.24 -11.33
N TYR A 201 -21.56 -15.28 -10.25
CA TYR A 201 -21.64 -16.40 -9.31
C TYR A 201 -23.03 -16.35 -8.66
N ALA A 202 -24.00 -17.02 -9.29
CA ALA A 202 -25.33 -17.18 -8.74
C ALA A 202 -25.23 -18.08 -7.50
N GLY A 203 -25.44 -17.50 -6.31
CA GLY A 203 -25.68 -18.28 -5.09
C GLY A 203 -24.63 -18.19 -3.98
N VAL A 204 -23.56 -17.41 -4.13
CA VAL A 204 -22.63 -17.15 -3.01
C VAL A 204 -22.79 -15.68 -2.61
N ALA A 205 -23.15 -15.41 -1.35
CA ALA A 205 -23.40 -14.07 -0.80
C ALA A 205 -22.15 -13.16 -0.73
N THR A 206 -21.18 -13.40 -1.60
CA THR A 206 -19.80 -13.01 -1.43
C THR A 206 -19.38 -12.14 -2.59
N VAL A 207 -19.43 -10.84 -2.33
CA VAL A 207 -18.59 -9.78 -2.91
C VAL A 207 -18.39 -9.88 -4.43
N ASN A 208 -19.02 -8.98 -5.19
CA ASN A 208 -18.74 -8.80 -6.60
C ASN A 208 -17.28 -8.33 -6.79
N VAL A 209 -16.35 -9.28 -6.87
CA VAL A 209 -14.94 -9.02 -7.20
C VAL A 209 -14.85 -8.82 -8.71
N THR A 210 -14.07 -7.83 -9.13
CA THR A 210 -13.70 -7.67 -10.55
C THR A 210 -12.94 -8.91 -11.00
N GLN A 211 -13.57 -9.73 -11.84
CA GLN A 211 -12.99 -10.91 -12.45
C GLN A 211 -12.80 -10.72 -13.96
N GLY A 212 -11.96 -11.57 -14.56
CA GLY A 212 -11.70 -11.59 -16.01
C GLY A 212 -10.64 -10.57 -16.44
N LEU A 213 -10.74 -10.13 -17.70
CA LEU A 213 -9.73 -9.27 -18.33
C LEU A 213 -9.44 -7.95 -17.58
N PRO A 214 -10.43 -7.21 -17.03
CA PRO A 214 -10.13 -5.99 -16.27
C PRO A 214 -9.19 -6.24 -15.10
N ARG A 215 -9.29 -7.40 -14.45
CA ARG A 215 -8.43 -7.77 -13.34
C ARG A 215 -7.00 -8.08 -13.79
N ILE A 216 -6.83 -8.77 -14.91
CA ILE A 216 -5.51 -9.02 -15.50
C ILE A 216 -4.82 -7.70 -15.84
N ILE A 217 -5.55 -6.75 -16.43
CA ILE A 217 -5.02 -5.41 -16.74
C ILE A 217 -4.58 -4.69 -15.47
N GLU A 218 -5.38 -4.72 -14.39
CA GLU A 218 -5.00 -4.11 -13.11
C GLU A 218 -3.70 -4.69 -12.51
N ILE A 219 -3.51 -6.00 -12.62
CA ILE A 219 -2.33 -6.71 -12.12
C ILE A 219 -1.11 -6.32 -12.96
N VAL A 220 -1.20 -6.43 -14.28
CA VAL A 220 -0.11 -6.13 -15.23
C VAL A 220 0.31 -4.65 -15.21
N ASP A 221 -0.65 -3.74 -14.96
CA ASP A 221 -0.39 -2.31 -14.78
C ASP A 221 0.13 -1.96 -13.37
N ALA A 222 0.29 -2.93 -12.48
CA ALA A 222 0.73 -2.74 -11.10
C ALA A 222 -0.01 -1.58 -10.40
N ARG A 223 -1.35 -1.54 -10.50
CA ARG A 223 -2.13 -0.45 -9.91
C ARG A 223 -1.97 -0.40 -8.40
N LYS A 224 -1.75 0.80 -7.86
CA LYS A 224 -1.59 1.05 -6.41
C LYS A 224 -2.78 0.60 -5.58
N VAL A 225 -4.00 0.84 -6.08
CA VAL A 225 -5.24 0.41 -5.45
C VAL A 225 -6.08 -0.24 -6.54
N PRO A 226 -6.44 -1.54 -6.42
CA PRO A 226 -7.34 -2.18 -7.37
C PRO A 226 -8.76 -1.63 -7.23
N ASN A 227 -9.62 -1.80 -8.24
CA ASN A 227 -10.97 -1.27 -8.19
C ASN A 227 -11.85 -1.94 -7.12
N THR A 228 -11.65 -3.25 -6.91
CA THR A 228 -12.33 -4.00 -5.82
C THR A 228 -11.30 -4.71 -4.94
N PRO A 229 -10.69 -4.01 -3.98
CA PRO A 229 -9.78 -4.64 -3.04
C PRO A 229 -10.55 -5.62 -2.14
N THR A 230 -9.98 -6.78 -1.88
CA THR A 230 -10.54 -7.81 -1.02
C THR A 230 -9.46 -8.46 -0.16
N MET A 231 -9.85 -8.97 1.00
CA MET A 231 -8.99 -9.79 1.84
C MET A 231 -9.71 -11.04 2.34
N LYS A 232 -8.94 -12.11 2.48
CA LYS A 232 -9.33 -13.34 3.18
C LYS A 232 -8.52 -13.39 4.47
N ILE A 233 -9.19 -13.16 5.59
CA ILE A 233 -8.60 -13.09 6.92
C ILE A 233 -8.92 -14.41 7.63
N TYR A 234 -7.87 -15.11 8.06
CA TYR A 234 -8.00 -16.33 8.84
C TYR A 234 -7.87 -16.03 10.33
N LEU A 235 -8.54 -16.82 11.15
CA LEU A 235 -8.53 -16.68 12.61
C LEU A 235 -7.48 -17.61 13.22
N GLN A 236 -6.87 -17.19 14.34
CA GLN A 236 -5.97 -18.05 15.12
C GLN A 236 -6.71 -19.20 15.82
N GLU A 237 -5.98 -20.29 16.08
CA GLU A 237 -6.51 -21.59 16.57
C GLU A 237 -7.37 -21.53 17.84
N GLY A 238 -7.20 -20.51 18.69
CA GLY A 238 -8.06 -20.29 19.87
C GLY A 238 -9.46 -19.75 19.56
N ILE A 239 -9.68 -19.15 18.38
CA ILE A 239 -10.92 -18.44 17.99
C ILE A 239 -11.61 -19.12 16.78
N LYS A 240 -10.94 -20.09 16.14
CA LYS A 240 -11.40 -20.76 14.91
C LYS A 240 -12.79 -21.42 14.99
N ALA A 241 -13.25 -21.80 16.19
CA ALA A 241 -14.41 -22.65 16.37
C ALA A 241 -15.75 -21.91 16.57
N THR A 242 -15.75 -20.62 16.93
CA THR A 242 -16.99 -19.94 17.36
C THR A 242 -17.43 -18.86 16.37
N ALA A 243 -18.56 -19.09 15.69
CA ALA A 243 -19.16 -18.15 14.74
C ALA A 243 -19.46 -16.77 15.36
N GLU A 244 -19.82 -16.73 16.65
CA GLU A 244 -20.11 -15.47 17.35
C GLU A 244 -18.87 -14.57 17.51
N ASP A 245 -17.70 -15.16 17.76
CA ASP A 245 -16.46 -14.39 17.94
C ASP A 245 -15.90 -13.91 16.61
N ALA A 246 -16.05 -14.72 15.55
CA ALA A 246 -15.79 -14.28 14.18
C ALA A 246 -16.68 -13.08 13.80
N GLN A 247 -17.97 -13.10 14.16
CA GLN A 247 -18.88 -11.99 13.90
C GLN A 247 -18.54 -10.75 14.72
N LYS A 248 -18.10 -10.92 15.99
CA LYS A 248 -17.59 -9.82 16.82
C LYS A 248 -16.35 -9.18 16.18
N LEU A 249 -15.43 -10.00 15.67
CA LEU A 249 -14.23 -9.51 15.01
C LEU A 249 -14.58 -8.80 13.70
N ALA A 250 -15.47 -9.35 12.88
CA ALA A 250 -15.94 -8.73 11.65
C ALA A 250 -16.52 -7.33 11.91
N ALA A 251 -17.39 -7.18 12.92
CA ALA A 251 -17.96 -5.89 13.31
C ALA A 251 -16.92 -4.89 13.84
N SER A 252 -15.78 -5.35 14.35
CA SER A 252 -14.68 -4.49 14.78
C SER A 252 -13.80 -4.01 13.64
N LEU A 253 -13.69 -4.80 12.57
CA LEU A 253 -12.90 -4.49 11.37
C LEU A 253 -13.63 -3.50 10.44
N GLU A 254 -14.95 -3.66 10.31
CA GLU A 254 -15.79 -2.85 9.41
C GLU A 254 -15.73 -1.35 9.73
N VAL A 255 -15.39 -0.53 8.72
CA VAL A 255 -15.47 0.92 8.84
C VAL A 255 -16.91 1.33 9.09
N THR A 256 -17.08 2.02 10.20
CA THR A 256 -18.36 2.60 10.56
C THR A 256 -18.25 4.11 10.48
N THR A 257 -18.80 4.66 9.40
CA THR A 257 -19.05 6.09 9.24
C THR A 257 -20.31 6.50 9.99
N THR A 258 -20.49 7.81 10.18
CA THR A 258 -21.70 8.38 10.78
C THR A 258 -22.95 8.02 9.97
N VAL A 259 -22.88 8.00 8.63
CA VAL A 259 -24.00 7.63 7.73
C VAL A 259 -24.54 6.22 8.02
N ASN A 260 -23.65 5.28 8.38
CA ASN A 260 -24.05 3.91 8.67
C ASN A 260 -24.85 3.79 9.98
N ILE A 261 -24.67 4.73 10.92
CA ILE A 261 -25.31 4.68 12.25
C ILE A 261 -26.45 5.69 12.38
N ALA A 262 -26.31 6.87 11.76
CA ALA A 262 -27.10 8.05 12.04
C ALA A 262 -27.71 8.63 10.76
N THR A 263 -28.97 9.05 10.82
CA THR A 263 -29.54 9.95 9.81
C THR A 263 -29.19 11.38 10.18
N ILE A 264 -28.58 12.08 9.22
CA ILE A 264 -28.13 13.46 9.36
C ILE A 264 -29.25 14.37 8.88
N GLU A 265 -29.75 15.25 9.76
CA GLU A 265 -30.75 16.25 9.43
C GLU A 265 -30.17 17.65 9.69
N THR A 266 -30.19 18.49 8.66
CA THR A 266 -29.70 19.87 8.75
C THR A 266 -30.87 20.81 9.02
N ASP A 267 -30.93 21.37 10.22
CA ASP A 267 -31.90 22.39 10.58
C ASP A 267 -31.33 23.77 10.23
N VAL A 268 -31.79 24.32 9.11
CA VAL A 268 -31.34 25.62 8.58
C VAL A 268 -31.81 26.77 9.46
N ALA A 269 -32.97 26.64 10.12
CA ALA A 269 -33.54 27.71 10.94
C ALA A 269 -32.74 27.91 12.22
N GLN A 270 -32.38 26.81 12.90
CA GLN A 270 -31.61 26.85 14.14
C GLN A 270 -30.10 26.64 13.92
N ARG A 271 -29.65 26.56 12.65
CA ARG A 271 -28.25 26.39 12.23
C ARG A 271 -27.53 25.27 12.99
N ARG A 272 -28.23 24.16 13.18
CA ARG A 272 -27.76 22.99 13.92
C ARG A 272 -27.88 21.76 13.05
N LEU A 273 -27.01 20.80 13.32
CA LEU A 273 -27.01 19.50 12.69
C LEU A 273 -27.48 18.48 13.72
N VAL A 274 -28.60 17.82 13.41
CA VAL A 274 -29.24 16.83 14.27
C VAL A 274 -28.94 15.44 13.70
N LEU A 275 -28.30 14.61 14.51
CA LEU A 275 -28.00 13.21 14.22
C LEU A 275 -29.00 12.34 14.97
N HIS A 276 -29.89 11.67 14.25
CA HIS A 276 -30.75 10.65 14.83
C HIS A 276 -30.05 9.29 14.75
N LEU A 277 -29.68 8.73 15.89
CA LEU A 277 -28.95 7.46 15.97
C LEU A 277 -29.91 6.28 15.88
N ASN A 278 -29.67 5.37 14.92
CA ASN A 278 -30.46 4.16 14.77
C ASN A 278 -29.97 3.05 15.73
N LYS A 279 -30.83 2.64 16.66
CA LYS A 279 -30.52 1.61 17.68
C LYS A 279 -30.19 0.24 17.07
N ALA A 280 -30.80 -0.13 15.94
CA ALA A 280 -30.56 -1.41 15.28
C ALA A 280 -29.13 -1.49 14.70
N ASN A 281 -28.68 -0.41 14.05
CA ASN A 281 -27.33 -0.36 13.48
C ASN A 281 -26.26 -0.22 14.57
N MET A 282 -26.58 0.46 15.68
CA MET A 282 -25.71 0.56 16.85
C MET A 282 -25.49 -0.79 17.53
N SER A 283 -26.53 -1.63 17.68
CA SER A 283 -26.41 -2.94 18.31
C SER A 283 -25.63 -3.93 17.45
N GLN A 284 -25.85 -3.94 16.13
CA GLN A 284 -25.10 -4.76 15.18
C GLN A 284 -23.60 -4.42 15.18
N LYS A 285 -23.27 -3.13 15.24
CA LYS A 285 -21.87 -2.65 15.22
C LYS A 285 -21.23 -2.55 16.62
N LYS A 286 -21.99 -2.90 17.66
CA LYS A 286 -21.61 -2.81 19.08
C LYS A 286 -20.96 -1.47 19.41
N MET A 287 -21.70 -0.39 19.15
CA MET A 287 -21.31 0.97 19.55
C MET A 287 -22.34 1.53 20.52
N THR A 288 -21.85 2.20 21.57
CA THR A 288 -22.73 2.92 22.49
C THR A 288 -22.88 4.38 22.06
N GLY A 289 -24.06 4.97 22.29
CA GLY A 289 -24.29 6.38 21.99
C GLY A 289 -23.32 7.32 22.73
N ALA A 290 -22.85 6.92 23.91
CA ALA A 290 -21.83 7.63 24.67
C ALA A 290 -20.45 7.62 23.97
N GLU A 291 -20.03 6.46 23.46
CA GLU A 291 -18.79 6.32 22.70
C GLU A 291 -18.83 7.15 21.39
N ILE A 292 -19.99 7.17 20.72
CA ILE A 292 -20.20 7.99 19.52
C ILE A 292 -20.08 9.47 19.85
N ARG A 293 -20.67 9.94 20.95
CA ARG A 293 -20.56 11.33 21.42
C ARG A 293 -19.11 11.71 21.70
N GLU A 294 -18.36 10.87 22.41
CA GLU A 294 -16.94 11.15 22.72
C GLU A 294 -16.11 11.23 21.44
N LYS A 295 -16.32 10.31 20.50
CA LYS A 295 -15.60 10.28 19.22
C LYS A 295 -15.92 11.47 18.34
N LEU A 296 -17.19 11.87 18.27
CA LEU A 296 -17.61 13.08 17.56
C LEU A 296 -16.97 14.32 18.18
N THR A 297 -17.03 14.46 19.51
CA THR A 297 -16.43 15.59 20.24
C THR A 297 -14.92 15.67 19.98
N ARG A 298 -14.22 14.54 20.03
CA ARG A 298 -12.78 14.49 19.77
C ARG A 298 -12.44 14.86 18.32
N ALA A 299 -13.25 14.44 17.36
CA ALA A 299 -12.99 14.66 15.95
C ALA A 299 -13.34 16.07 15.48
N THR A 300 -14.49 16.60 15.89
CA THR A 300 -14.96 17.93 15.49
C THR A 300 -14.38 19.04 16.37
N ARG A 301 -13.86 18.70 17.56
CA ARG A 301 -13.51 19.64 18.64
C ARG A 301 -14.69 20.53 19.06
N LEU A 302 -15.91 20.17 18.69
CA LEU A 302 -17.13 20.89 19.02
C LEU A 302 -17.84 20.20 20.18
N HIS A 303 -18.59 20.99 20.94
CA HIS A 303 -19.44 20.44 21.98
C HIS A 303 -20.65 19.73 21.36
N VAL A 304 -20.73 18.41 21.55
CA VAL A 304 -21.86 17.61 21.08
C VAL A 304 -22.91 17.51 22.18
N ILE A 305 -24.05 18.17 21.96
CA ILE A 305 -25.19 18.16 22.89
C ILE A 305 -25.94 16.85 22.70
N ALA A 306 -26.21 16.16 23.80
CA ALA A 306 -26.89 14.87 23.81
C ALA A 306 -28.22 15.00 24.56
N ASN A 307 -29.30 14.45 24.01
CA ASN A 307 -30.63 14.49 24.65
C ASN A 307 -30.66 13.67 25.97
N LYS A 308 -29.84 12.62 26.08
CA LYS A 308 -29.71 11.78 27.30
C LYS A 308 -28.25 11.42 27.57
N GLU A 309 -27.82 11.46 28.83
CA GLU A 309 -26.40 11.19 29.21
C GLU A 309 -25.99 9.73 29.04
N LYS A 310 -26.84 8.76 29.41
CA LYS A 310 -26.49 7.33 29.39
C LYS A 310 -26.74 6.64 28.04
N ASN A 311 -27.79 7.03 27.30
CA ASN A 311 -28.17 6.45 26.01
C ASN A 311 -28.78 7.53 25.09
N PRO A 312 -27.96 8.40 24.48
CA PRO A 312 -28.48 9.40 23.56
C PRO A 312 -29.03 8.74 22.29
N THR A 313 -30.26 9.09 21.94
CA THR A 313 -30.88 8.74 20.65
C THR A 313 -30.73 9.84 19.61
N VAL A 314 -30.54 11.08 20.07
CA VAL A 314 -30.36 12.26 19.25
C VAL A 314 -29.14 13.02 19.75
N LEU A 315 -28.22 13.32 18.84
CA LEU A 315 -27.05 14.16 19.08
C LEU A 315 -27.20 15.43 18.25
N THR A 316 -26.98 16.59 18.85
CA THR A 316 -27.03 17.89 18.17
C THR A 316 -25.64 18.50 18.15
N LEU A 317 -25.21 18.95 16.98
CA LEU A 317 -23.95 19.66 16.76
C LEU A 317 -24.25 21.04 16.24
N ILE A 318 -23.58 22.04 16.82
CA ILE A 318 -23.66 23.42 16.38
C ILE A 318 -22.26 23.84 15.90
N PRO A 319 -22.12 24.43 14.70
CA PRO A 319 -20.83 24.92 14.23
C PRO A 319 -20.28 26.01 15.17
N ASN A 320 -18.96 25.99 15.41
CA ASN A 320 -18.20 26.99 16.17
C ASN A 320 -18.45 27.04 17.70
N VAL A 321 -19.19 26.09 18.27
CA VAL A 321 -19.39 25.97 19.73
C VAL A 321 -18.37 24.97 20.29
N HIS A 322 -17.40 25.47 21.05
CA HIS A 322 -16.31 24.66 21.61
C HIS A 322 -16.50 24.34 23.09
N THR A 323 -17.20 25.19 23.83
CA THR A 323 -17.50 25.04 25.26
C THR A 323 -18.98 25.26 25.56
N VAL A 324 -19.43 24.88 26.77
CA VAL A 324 -20.82 25.11 27.23
C VAL A 324 -21.10 26.62 27.37
N GLU A 325 -20.06 27.42 27.57
CA GLU A 325 -20.12 28.89 27.70
C GLU A 325 -20.36 29.60 26.35
N ASP A 326 -19.99 28.97 25.23
CA ASP A 326 -20.25 29.50 23.89
C ASP A 326 -21.73 29.35 23.45
N LEU A 327 -22.55 28.58 24.18
CA LEU A 327 -23.99 28.45 23.90
C LEU A 327 -24.75 29.77 24.08
N ASP A 328 -24.26 30.64 24.96
CA ASP A 328 -24.93 31.89 25.29
C ASP A 328 -24.56 33.01 24.28
N THR A 329 -23.41 32.91 23.61
CA THR A 329 -22.94 33.84 22.56
C THR A 329 -23.50 33.56 21.15
N LEU A 330 -24.26 32.47 20.99
CA LEU A 330 -24.86 32.02 19.73
C LEU A 330 -25.83 33.06 19.12
N ALA A 331 -26.39 33.93 19.95
CA ALA A 331 -27.27 35.01 19.53
C ALA A 331 -26.51 36.18 18.87
N GLU A 332 -25.23 36.39 19.21
CA GLU A 332 -24.44 37.54 18.76
C GLU A 332 -23.67 37.27 17.46
N ASN A 333 -23.17 36.04 17.26
CA ASN A 333 -22.44 35.65 16.05
C ASN A 333 -22.96 34.30 15.49
N PRO A 334 -24.05 34.32 14.72
CA PRO A 334 -24.65 33.08 14.24
C PRO A 334 -23.75 32.44 13.16
N PRO A 335 -23.47 31.13 13.22
CA PRO A 335 -22.51 30.47 12.33
C PRO A 335 -22.90 30.62 10.85
N SER A 336 -21.90 30.80 9.98
CA SER A 336 -22.14 30.96 8.54
C SER A 336 -22.77 29.70 7.94
N TYR A 337 -23.69 29.85 7.00
CA TYR A 337 -24.32 28.74 6.26
C TYR A 337 -23.28 27.83 5.60
N THR A 338 -22.20 28.41 5.07
CA THR A 338 -21.08 27.67 4.48
C THR A 338 -20.37 26.77 5.50
N MET A 339 -20.27 27.21 6.75
CA MET A 339 -19.66 26.42 7.83
C MET A 339 -20.54 25.26 8.25
N LEU A 340 -21.88 25.41 8.18
CA LEU A 340 -22.82 24.32 8.44
C LEU A 340 -22.68 23.22 7.38
N LEU A 341 -22.60 23.59 6.09
CA LEU A 341 -22.42 22.63 5.00
C LEU A 341 -21.07 21.91 5.10
N GLN A 342 -19.98 22.66 5.38
CA GLN A 342 -18.66 22.06 5.61
C GLN A 342 -18.64 21.13 6.83
N LEU A 343 -19.41 21.45 7.89
CA LEU A 343 -19.54 20.59 9.05
C LEU A 343 -20.32 19.31 8.69
N GLU A 344 -21.37 19.42 7.89
CA GLU A 344 -22.14 18.27 7.40
C GLU A 344 -21.26 17.32 6.60
N GLU A 345 -20.49 17.83 5.62
CA GLU A 345 -19.55 17.02 4.83
C GLU A 345 -18.52 16.33 5.72
N LYS A 346 -17.91 17.07 6.66
CA LYS A 346 -16.94 16.51 7.61
C LYS A 346 -17.55 15.43 8.50
N ILE A 347 -18.79 15.61 8.96
CA ILE A 347 -19.47 14.63 9.81
C ILE A 347 -19.83 13.40 8.97
N ARG A 348 -20.30 13.57 7.73
CA ARG A 348 -20.64 12.47 6.81
C ARG A 348 -19.46 11.53 6.57
N ASP A 349 -18.27 12.08 6.35
CA ASP A 349 -17.05 11.31 6.11
C ASP A 349 -16.35 10.83 7.40
N LEU A 350 -16.86 11.22 8.56
CA LEU A 350 -16.22 10.89 9.83
C LEU A 350 -16.32 9.39 10.13
N ARG A 351 -15.17 8.74 10.24
CA ARG A 351 -15.05 7.37 10.74
C ARG A 351 -15.13 7.34 12.26
N LEU A 352 -16.10 6.60 12.79
CA LEU A 352 -16.30 6.37 14.22
C LEU A 352 -15.56 5.11 14.70
N LYS A 353 -15.55 4.02 13.93
CA LYS A 353 -14.92 2.74 14.30
C LYS A 353 -14.43 2.01 13.05
N GLY A 354 -13.55 1.04 13.23
CA GLY A 354 -13.05 0.16 12.15
C GLY A 354 -11.72 0.60 11.56
N ILE A 355 -11.19 -0.27 10.70
CA ILE A 355 -9.90 -0.10 10.04
C ILE A 355 -10.10 0.64 8.70
N PRO A 356 -9.39 1.74 8.42
CA PRO A 356 -9.51 2.45 7.14
C PRO A 356 -9.38 1.50 5.95
N GLY A 357 -10.24 1.71 4.96
CA GLY A 357 -10.18 0.94 3.72
C GLY A 357 -10.89 -0.40 3.77
N ILE A 358 -11.49 -0.81 4.90
CA ILE A 358 -12.37 -1.99 4.99
C ILE A 358 -13.82 -1.56 5.08
N GLU A 359 -14.57 -1.67 3.98
CA GLU A 359 -15.96 -1.21 3.91
C GLU A 359 -16.93 -2.21 4.55
N ARG A 360 -16.75 -3.50 4.30
CA ARG A 360 -17.61 -4.58 4.82
C ARG A 360 -16.79 -5.82 5.15
N ALA A 361 -17.17 -6.54 6.20
CA ALA A 361 -16.55 -7.80 6.58
C ALA A 361 -17.63 -8.88 6.79
N ASN A 362 -17.57 -9.95 6.00
CA ASN A 362 -18.51 -11.06 6.06
C ASN A 362 -17.81 -12.30 6.63
N VAL A 363 -18.47 -12.99 7.55
CA VAL A 363 -18.01 -14.30 8.04
C VAL A 363 -18.44 -15.35 7.02
N GLN A 364 -17.51 -16.19 6.58
CA GLN A 364 -17.77 -17.33 5.73
C GLN A 364 -17.32 -18.61 6.43
N PHE A 365 -17.99 -19.72 6.11
CA PHE A 365 -17.60 -21.05 6.53
C PHE A 365 -17.03 -21.79 5.33
N ASN A 366 -15.88 -22.43 5.51
CA ASN A 366 -15.30 -23.26 4.47
C ASN A 366 -15.65 -24.73 4.71
N ASP A 367 -16.52 -25.29 3.86
CA ASP A 367 -16.98 -26.68 3.97
C ASP A 367 -15.83 -27.70 3.90
N LYS A 368 -14.71 -27.36 3.24
CA LYS A 368 -13.55 -28.27 3.06
C LYS A 368 -12.64 -28.35 4.28
N THR A 369 -12.50 -27.24 5.03
CA THR A 369 -11.60 -27.17 6.19
C THR A 369 -12.34 -27.15 7.52
N GLY A 370 -13.67 -26.94 7.50
CA GLY A 370 -14.48 -26.78 8.71
C GLY A 370 -14.15 -25.52 9.52
N GLU A 371 -13.45 -24.55 8.93
CA GLU A 371 -13.01 -23.32 9.60
C GLU A 371 -13.82 -22.11 9.14
N HIS A 372 -14.10 -21.19 10.07
CA HIS A 372 -14.63 -19.87 9.76
C HIS A 372 -13.50 -18.91 9.35
N TYR A 373 -13.71 -18.17 8.27
CA TYR A 373 -12.80 -17.11 7.81
C TYR A 373 -13.59 -15.84 7.51
N LEU A 374 -12.93 -14.68 7.55
CA LEU A 374 -13.55 -13.41 7.21
C LEU A 374 -13.17 -13.02 5.78
N ALA A 375 -14.17 -12.68 4.97
CA ALA A 375 -13.96 -12.08 3.67
C ALA A 375 -14.32 -10.60 3.75
N THR A 376 -13.36 -9.73 3.43
CA THR A 376 -13.58 -8.27 3.47
C THR A 376 -13.70 -7.68 2.08
N ILE A 377 -14.56 -6.66 1.97
CA ILE A 377 -14.56 -5.68 0.88
C ILE A 377 -13.70 -4.53 1.36
N GLY A 378 -12.62 -4.26 0.66
CA GLY A 378 -11.56 -3.39 1.14
C GLY A 378 -10.33 -4.15 1.61
N SER A 379 -9.17 -3.49 1.52
CA SER A 379 -7.89 -4.02 1.99
C SER A 379 -7.16 -3.02 2.90
N ASN A 380 -6.62 -3.55 3.99
CA ASN A 380 -5.66 -2.87 4.85
C ASN A 380 -4.86 -3.89 5.66
N LEU A 381 -3.96 -4.61 4.99
CA LEU A 381 -3.11 -5.63 5.56
C LEU A 381 -2.27 -5.09 6.72
N SER A 382 -1.77 -3.86 6.61
CA SER A 382 -0.92 -3.22 7.64
C SER A 382 -1.60 -3.23 9.02
N ARG A 383 -2.86 -2.77 9.07
CA ARG A 383 -3.61 -2.67 10.34
C ARG A 383 -4.28 -3.97 10.76
N VAL A 384 -4.65 -4.81 9.80
CA VAL A 384 -5.22 -6.13 10.06
C VAL A 384 -4.18 -7.02 10.75
N ASN A 385 -2.91 -6.93 10.35
CA ASN A 385 -1.83 -7.73 10.92
C ASN A 385 -1.52 -7.39 12.39
N GLU A 386 -1.84 -6.17 12.84
CA GLU A 386 -1.66 -5.73 14.24
C GLU A 386 -2.62 -6.42 15.22
N ILE A 387 -3.68 -7.08 14.74
CA ILE A 387 -4.69 -7.71 15.58
C ILE A 387 -4.26 -9.15 15.93
N GLU A 388 -4.11 -9.43 17.22
CA GLU A 388 -3.68 -10.75 17.73
C GLU A 388 -4.66 -11.89 17.40
N ALA A 389 -5.96 -11.60 17.27
CA ALA A 389 -6.96 -12.61 16.91
C ALA A 389 -6.80 -13.19 15.49
N ILE A 390 -5.99 -12.53 14.64
CA ILE A 390 -5.85 -12.83 13.22
C ILE A 390 -4.60 -13.67 12.98
N ASP A 391 -4.76 -14.67 12.12
CA ASP A 391 -3.66 -15.52 11.67
C ASP A 391 -2.90 -14.83 10.53
N ARG A 392 -1.69 -14.38 10.86
CA ARG A 392 -0.81 -13.63 9.98
C ARG A 392 -0.27 -14.45 8.81
N ASN A 393 -0.10 -15.76 9.01
CA ASN A 393 0.59 -16.62 8.04
C ASN A 393 -0.31 -17.04 6.89
N ARG A 394 -1.63 -17.02 7.10
CA ARG A 394 -2.63 -17.45 6.10
C ARG A 394 -3.46 -16.29 5.54
N THR A 395 -3.44 -15.12 6.18
CA THR A 395 -4.22 -13.96 5.71
C THR A 395 -3.70 -13.48 4.37
N TYR A 396 -4.60 -13.33 3.40
CA TYR A 396 -4.29 -13.01 2.01
C TYR A 396 -5.08 -11.77 1.55
N THR A 397 -4.48 -10.94 0.71
CA THR A 397 -5.16 -9.82 0.04
C THR A 397 -4.90 -9.86 -1.45
N ASN A 398 -5.84 -9.33 -2.23
CA ASN A 398 -5.67 -9.18 -3.67
C ASN A 398 -4.89 -7.90 -4.06
N ASN A 399 -4.56 -7.03 -3.10
CA ASN A 399 -3.78 -5.81 -3.38
C ASN A 399 -2.27 -6.13 -3.35
N ILE A 400 -1.67 -6.22 -4.53
CA ILE A 400 -0.26 -6.60 -4.71
C ILE A 400 0.71 -5.58 -4.13
N ILE A 401 0.44 -4.28 -4.30
CA ILE A 401 1.31 -3.21 -3.79
C ILE A 401 1.30 -3.20 -2.26
N GLU A 402 0.14 -3.49 -1.65
CA GLU A 402 0.05 -3.63 -0.21
C GLU A 402 0.81 -4.86 0.33
N ILE A 403 0.82 -5.96 -0.42
CA ILE A 403 1.67 -7.13 -0.10
C ILE A 403 3.14 -6.77 -0.22
N TYR A 404 3.53 -6.06 -1.28
CA TYR A 404 4.91 -5.60 -1.47
C TYR A 404 5.39 -4.74 -0.28
N ASP A 405 4.58 -3.78 0.14
CA ASP A 405 4.93 -2.85 1.23
C ASP A 405 5.05 -3.55 2.61
N GLN A 406 4.31 -4.64 2.85
CA GLN A 406 4.26 -5.31 4.16
C GLN A 406 5.09 -6.61 4.23
N LEU A 407 5.08 -7.42 3.17
CA LEU A 407 5.69 -8.75 3.13
C LEU A 407 6.92 -8.82 2.22
N GLY A 408 7.13 -7.83 1.34
CA GLY A 408 8.30 -7.72 0.47
C GLY A 408 8.10 -8.27 -0.95
N ILE A 409 9.19 -8.24 -1.72
CA ILE A 409 9.16 -8.45 -3.18
C ILE A 409 8.81 -9.89 -3.58
N GLU A 410 9.32 -10.90 -2.89
CA GLU A 410 9.03 -12.32 -3.21
C GLU A 410 7.58 -12.70 -2.92
N ALA A 411 7.01 -12.13 -1.84
CA ALA A 411 5.60 -12.29 -1.53
C ALA A 411 4.73 -11.63 -2.61
N ALA A 412 5.13 -10.44 -3.10
CA ALA A 412 4.44 -9.77 -4.19
C ALA A 412 4.56 -10.54 -5.51
N ARG A 413 5.75 -11.10 -5.82
CA ARG A 413 5.99 -11.96 -6.99
C ARG A 413 5.05 -13.16 -6.99
N GLN A 414 4.95 -13.86 -5.86
CA GLN A 414 4.04 -14.99 -5.72
C GLN A 414 2.56 -14.55 -5.80
N ALA A 415 2.20 -13.43 -5.19
CA ALA A 415 0.85 -12.89 -5.27
C ALA A 415 0.42 -12.52 -6.71
N ILE A 416 1.35 -12.00 -7.54
CA ILE A 416 1.08 -11.76 -8.96
C ILE A 416 0.74 -13.08 -9.67
N VAL A 417 1.52 -14.14 -9.44
CA VAL A 417 1.28 -15.46 -10.05
C VAL A 417 -0.06 -16.03 -9.60
N ASP A 418 -0.34 -16.01 -8.29
CA ASP A 418 -1.56 -16.57 -7.72
C ASP A 418 -2.81 -15.81 -8.18
N GLU A 419 -2.74 -14.46 -8.28
CA GLU A 419 -3.83 -13.64 -8.83
C GLU A 419 -4.05 -13.88 -10.32
N LEU A 420 -2.98 -13.90 -11.12
CA LEU A 420 -3.09 -14.17 -12.56
C LEU A 420 -3.71 -15.55 -12.80
N LYS A 421 -3.20 -16.58 -12.12
CA LYS A 421 -3.73 -17.93 -12.19
C LYS A 421 -5.19 -17.99 -11.76
N GLY A 422 -5.54 -17.40 -10.61
CA GLY A 422 -6.91 -17.36 -10.12
C GLY A 422 -7.89 -16.68 -11.07
N THR A 423 -7.45 -15.63 -11.78
CA THR A 423 -8.28 -14.94 -12.78
C THR A 423 -8.47 -15.74 -14.08
N LEU A 424 -7.43 -16.44 -14.53
CA LEU A 424 -7.47 -17.29 -15.71
C LEU A 424 -8.30 -18.56 -15.47
N ASP A 425 -8.09 -19.22 -14.32
CA ASP A 425 -8.86 -20.38 -13.88
C ASP A 425 -10.35 -20.03 -13.73
N GLY A 426 -10.66 -18.85 -13.16
CA GLY A 426 -12.03 -18.34 -13.04
C GLY A 426 -12.72 -18.15 -14.40
N ALA A 427 -11.95 -17.83 -15.44
CA ALA A 427 -12.44 -17.72 -16.81
C ALA A 427 -12.46 -19.06 -17.58
N ARG A 428 -11.97 -20.14 -16.96
CA ARG A 428 -11.73 -21.48 -17.55
C ARG A 428 -10.80 -21.42 -18.76
N LEU A 429 -9.78 -20.57 -18.67
CA LEU A 429 -8.73 -20.46 -19.66
C LEU A 429 -7.46 -21.04 -19.06
N GLU A 430 -6.83 -21.94 -19.78
CA GLU A 430 -5.60 -22.60 -19.34
C GLU A 430 -4.41 -21.92 -20.02
N VAL A 431 -3.53 -21.36 -19.19
CA VAL A 431 -2.22 -20.84 -19.60
C VAL A 431 -1.19 -21.57 -18.76
N ASP A 432 -0.06 -21.94 -19.36
CA ASP A 432 1.00 -22.63 -18.62
C ASP A 432 1.59 -21.73 -17.52
N ASP A 433 1.79 -22.29 -16.32
CA ASP A 433 2.30 -21.57 -15.15
C ASP A 433 3.65 -20.89 -15.41
N ARG A 434 4.47 -21.42 -16.34
CA ARG A 434 5.78 -20.83 -16.70
C ARG A 434 5.63 -19.45 -17.33
N HIS A 435 4.60 -19.22 -18.13
CA HIS A 435 4.32 -17.91 -18.71
C HIS A 435 3.97 -16.90 -17.61
N LEU A 436 3.18 -17.31 -16.61
CA LEU A 436 2.83 -16.47 -15.47
C LEU A 436 4.05 -16.14 -14.61
N LEU A 437 4.95 -17.11 -14.41
CA LEU A 437 6.22 -16.91 -13.71
C LEU A 437 7.11 -15.90 -14.40
N VAL A 438 7.30 -16.02 -15.72
CA VAL A 438 8.12 -15.08 -16.50
C VAL A 438 7.57 -13.66 -16.40
N VAL A 439 6.24 -13.49 -16.45
CA VAL A 439 5.61 -12.17 -16.28
C VAL A 439 5.87 -11.60 -14.88
N ALA A 440 5.65 -12.40 -13.83
CA ALA A 440 5.88 -11.97 -12.46
C ALA A 440 7.35 -11.58 -12.22
N ASP A 441 8.29 -12.41 -12.70
CA ASP A 441 9.73 -12.18 -12.54
C ASP A 441 10.19 -10.91 -13.27
N VAL A 442 9.68 -10.64 -14.48
CA VAL A 442 9.96 -9.40 -15.21
C VAL A 442 9.44 -8.19 -14.44
N MET A 443 8.22 -8.28 -13.88
CA MET A 443 7.61 -7.20 -13.09
C MET A 443 8.35 -6.92 -11.78
N THR A 444 9.01 -7.91 -11.18
CA THR A 444 9.71 -7.78 -9.87
C THR A 444 11.24 -7.74 -9.95
N SER A 445 11.81 -7.81 -11.16
CA SER A 445 13.25 -7.94 -11.42
C SER A 445 14.18 -6.90 -10.77
N GLU A 446 13.72 -5.66 -10.60
CA GLU A 446 14.54 -4.56 -10.05
C GLU A 446 14.33 -4.32 -8.55
N GLY A 447 13.66 -5.25 -7.85
CA GLY A 447 13.40 -5.15 -6.41
C GLY A 447 12.18 -4.30 -6.04
N GLU A 448 11.44 -3.79 -7.02
CA GLU A 448 10.13 -3.15 -6.88
C GLU A 448 9.14 -3.73 -7.90
N VAL A 449 7.84 -3.69 -7.57
CA VAL A 449 6.77 -4.13 -8.48
C VAL A 449 6.49 -3.03 -9.50
N ARG A 450 6.81 -3.27 -10.77
CA ARG A 450 6.63 -2.28 -11.84
C ARG A 450 5.57 -2.72 -12.84
N ALA A 451 4.86 -1.74 -13.37
CA ALA A 451 3.92 -1.95 -14.48
C ALA A 451 4.68 -2.40 -15.73
N ILE A 452 4.08 -3.25 -16.56
CA ILE A 452 4.70 -3.69 -17.82
C ILE A 452 4.75 -2.54 -18.85
N GLY A 453 3.79 -1.62 -18.79
CA GLY A 453 3.64 -0.51 -19.73
C GLY A 453 4.73 0.57 -19.64
N ARG A 454 4.44 1.72 -20.28
CA ARG A 454 5.38 2.84 -20.45
C ARG A 454 5.94 3.45 -19.15
N HIS A 455 5.25 3.30 -18.02
CA HIS A 455 5.68 3.88 -16.75
C HIS A 455 6.52 2.91 -15.89
N GLY A 456 6.73 1.68 -16.36
CA GLY A 456 7.59 0.69 -15.70
C GLY A 456 8.53 0.05 -16.72
N VAL A 457 8.42 -1.26 -16.90
CA VAL A 457 9.41 -2.10 -17.61
C VAL A 457 9.71 -1.59 -19.03
N SER A 458 8.69 -1.20 -19.80
CA SER A 458 8.92 -0.73 -21.18
C SER A 458 9.59 0.65 -21.23
N GLY A 459 9.26 1.54 -20.30
CA GLY A 459 9.82 2.89 -20.22
C GLY A 459 11.25 2.95 -19.65
N THR A 460 11.64 1.95 -18.86
CA THR A 460 12.99 1.86 -18.27
C THR A 460 13.96 1.06 -19.13
N LYS A 461 13.54 0.54 -20.30
CA LYS A 461 14.46 -0.13 -21.24
C LYS A 461 15.65 0.77 -21.59
N HIS A 462 16.84 0.16 -21.65
CA HIS A 462 18.06 0.89 -21.96
C HIS A 462 18.06 1.49 -23.38
N SER A 463 17.54 0.76 -24.38
CA SER A 463 17.49 1.28 -25.75
C SER A 463 16.54 2.48 -25.87
N ILE A 464 17.05 3.55 -26.48
CA ILE A 464 16.31 4.77 -26.78
C ILE A 464 15.34 4.51 -27.92
N LEU A 465 15.80 3.79 -28.95
CA LEU A 465 14.98 3.43 -30.11
C LEU A 465 13.82 2.53 -29.69
N ALA A 466 14.05 1.57 -28.81
CA ALA A 466 12.99 0.72 -28.27
C ALA A 466 11.92 1.52 -27.50
N ARG A 467 12.34 2.46 -26.64
CA ARG A 467 11.41 3.35 -25.91
C ARG A 467 10.63 4.25 -26.85
N ALA A 468 11.32 4.87 -27.81
CA ALA A 468 10.73 5.81 -28.77
C ALA A 468 9.75 5.13 -29.74
N ALA A 469 10.01 3.87 -30.12
CA ALA A 469 9.12 3.07 -30.97
C ALA A 469 7.88 2.56 -30.23
N PHE A 470 7.95 2.40 -28.90
CA PHE A 470 6.82 1.92 -28.09
C PHE A 470 5.79 3.02 -27.83
N GLU A 471 6.20 4.16 -27.23
CA GLU A 471 5.30 5.28 -26.95
C GLU A 471 6.06 6.59 -26.69
N VAL A 472 5.40 7.74 -26.90
CA VAL A 472 5.95 9.08 -26.58
C VAL A 472 7.30 9.35 -27.27
N THR A 473 7.37 9.13 -28.58
CA THR A 473 8.59 9.15 -29.40
C THR A 473 9.42 10.43 -29.24
N VAL A 474 8.79 11.60 -29.37
CA VAL A 474 9.48 12.90 -29.39
C VAL A 474 10.19 13.18 -28.07
N ASN A 475 9.53 12.92 -26.93
CA ASN A 475 10.13 13.21 -25.62
C ASN A 475 11.32 12.31 -25.32
N HIS A 476 11.27 11.03 -25.69
CA HIS A 476 12.38 10.09 -25.50
C HIS A 476 13.60 10.51 -26.32
N LEU A 477 13.41 10.84 -27.61
CA LEU A 477 14.51 11.26 -28.48
C LEU A 477 15.12 12.61 -28.06
N LEU A 478 14.30 13.60 -27.71
CA LEU A 478 14.80 14.90 -27.23
C LEU A 478 15.56 14.77 -25.93
N LYS A 479 15.03 14.01 -24.96
CA LYS A 479 15.70 13.79 -23.67
C LYS A 479 17.01 13.05 -23.84
N ALA A 480 17.04 12.01 -24.67
CA ALA A 480 18.26 11.28 -25.01
C ALA A 480 19.29 12.20 -25.69
N GLY A 481 18.86 13.07 -26.60
CA GLY A 481 19.71 14.07 -27.26
C GLY A 481 20.32 15.09 -26.30
N ILE A 482 19.55 15.56 -25.31
CA ILE A 482 20.04 16.49 -24.27
C ILE A 482 21.06 15.80 -23.35
N ILE A 483 20.80 14.55 -22.97
CA ILE A 483 21.66 13.77 -22.07
C ILE A 483 22.92 13.26 -22.80
N GLY A 484 22.87 13.12 -24.12
CA GLY A 484 23.91 12.44 -24.90
C GLY A 484 23.89 10.93 -24.73
N GLU A 485 22.70 10.35 -24.52
CA GLU A 485 22.52 8.91 -24.32
C GLU A 485 22.87 8.14 -25.61
N ARG A 486 23.49 6.97 -25.49
CA ARG A 486 23.92 6.13 -26.62
C ARG A 486 23.18 4.80 -26.62
N ASP A 487 22.71 4.40 -27.79
CA ASP A 487 22.04 3.11 -27.99
C ASP A 487 23.05 2.05 -28.44
N HIS A 488 23.04 0.88 -27.79
CA HIS A 488 23.97 -0.23 -28.04
C HIS A 488 23.37 -1.32 -28.93
N LEU A 489 22.13 -1.13 -29.40
CA LEU A 489 21.47 -2.03 -30.34
C LEU A 489 21.39 -3.51 -29.88
N THR A 490 21.23 -3.75 -28.57
CA THR A 490 21.27 -5.12 -28.02
C THR A 490 19.94 -5.85 -28.08
N GLY A 491 18.83 -5.12 -28.14
CA GLY A 491 17.47 -5.67 -28.11
C GLY A 491 16.91 -5.99 -29.48
N VAL A 492 15.63 -6.34 -29.50
CA VAL A 492 14.94 -6.82 -30.71
C VAL A 492 14.42 -5.66 -31.55
N ALA A 493 13.81 -4.66 -30.91
CA ALA A 493 13.10 -3.60 -31.61
C ALA A 493 14.07 -2.68 -32.36
N GLU A 494 15.13 -2.25 -31.67
CA GLU A 494 16.23 -1.47 -32.25
C GLU A 494 16.89 -2.13 -33.47
N ASN A 495 17.19 -3.43 -33.40
CA ASN A 495 17.82 -4.16 -34.49
C ASN A 495 16.91 -4.28 -35.71
N ILE A 496 15.61 -4.51 -35.50
CA ILE A 496 14.62 -4.51 -36.58
C ILE A 496 14.54 -3.12 -37.24
N ILE A 497 14.54 -2.03 -36.46
CA ILE A 497 14.47 -0.66 -36.98
C ILE A 497 15.68 -0.32 -37.85
N VAL A 498 16.88 -0.74 -37.42
CA VAL A 498 18.15 -0.47 -38.13
C VAL A 498 18.38 -1.47 -39.29
N GLY A 499 17.64 -2.57 -39.34
CA GLY A 499 17.76 -3.62 -40.36
C GLY A 499 18.86 -4.64 -40.07
N GLN A 500 19.27 -4.80 -38.81
CA GLN A 500 20.22 -5.82 -38.36
C GLN A 500 19.51 -7.12 -37.95
N PRO A 501 20.16 -8.29 -38.10
CA PRO A 501 19.62 -9.53 -37.59
C PRO A 501 19.48 -9.46 -36.06
N ILE A 502 18.37 -9.98 -35.54
CA ILE A 502 18.09 -10.01 -34.10
C ILE A 502 18.88 -11.12 -33.40
N ALA A 503 19.33 -10.87 -32.17
CA ALA A 503 19.98 -11.87 -31.32
C ALA A 503 18.96 -12.82 -30.64
N LEU A 504 18.06 -13.43 -31.44
CA LEU A 504 17.06 -14.41 -31.00
C LEU A 504 16.93 -15.52 -32.04
N GLY A 505 16.63 -16.73 -31.60
CA GLY A 505 16.51 -17.91 -32.46
C GLY A 505 17.79 -18.14 -33.29
N THR A 506 17.61 -18.31 -34.60
CA THR A 506 18.72 -18.59 -35.53
C THR A 506 19.74 -17.45 -35.65
N GLY A 507 19.35 -16.21 -35.31
CA GLY A 507 20.27 -15.06 -35.33
C GLY A 507 21.34 -15.09 -34.24
N SER A 508 21.22 -15.99 -33.25
CA SER A 508 22.22 -16.19 -32.20
C SER A 508 23.18 -17.35 -32.48
N VAL A 509 22.98 -18.09 -33.57
CA VAL A 509 23.80 -19.25 -33.91
C VAL A 509 24.93 -18.83 -34.83
N GLU A 510 26.17 -18.94 -34.35
CA GLU A 510 27.38 -18.71 -35.13
C GLU A 510 27.86 -20.02 -35.76
N LEU A 511 28.06 -20.02 -37.08
CA LEU A 511 28.57 -21.17 -37.82
C LEU A 511 30.05 -20.96 -38.12
N PHE A 512 30.89 -21.91 -37.67
CA PHE A 512 32.30 -21.96 -37.99
C PHE A 512 32.52 -23.13 -38.96
N TYR A 513 32.95 -22.81 -40.19
CA TYR A 513 33.34 -23.81 -41.17
C TYR A 513 34.84 -23.71 -41.41
N VAL A 514 35.56 -24.81 -41.21
CA VAL A 514 36.97 -24.94 -41.56
C VAL A 514 37.03 -25.74 -42.87
N PRO A 515 37.36 -25.11 -44.01
CA PRO A 515 37.52 -25.82 -45.26
C PRO A 515 38.75 -26.74 -45.20
N ASP A 516 38.62 -27.96 -45.73
CA ASP A 516 39.75 -28.88 -45.91
C ASP A 516 40.72 -28.28 -46.94
N ALA A 517 42.01 -28.28 -46.60
CA ALA A 517 43.10 -27.63 -47.34
C ALA A 517 43.54 -28.39 -48.60
#